data_AF-A0A7W0YUW7-F1
#
_entry.id   AF-A0A7W0YUW7-F1
#
_cell.length_a   1.000
_cell.length_b   1.000
_cell.length_c   1.000
_cell.angle_alpha   90.00
_cell.angle_beta   90.00
_cell.angle_gamma   90.00
#
_symmetry.space_group_name_H-M   'P 1'
#
loop_
_entity.id
_entity.type
_entity.pdbx_description
1 polymer ?
#
loop_
_entity_poly.entity_id
_entity_poly.type
_entity_poly.pdbx_seq_one_letter_code
_entity_poly.pdbx_strand_id
1 'polypeptide(L)' 'KLRQYEQGKRFCDGVVERAGIAGLNRVWESPDRMPTLAELDDPGGWLARTEPAAA' A
#
# COMPACT_ATOMS: atom_id res chain seq x y z
N LYS A 1 17.39 -2.68 -11.10
CA LYS A 1 17.49 -2.56 -9.62
C LYS A 1 17.00 -1.20 -9.08
N LEU A 2 17.31 -0.05 -9.70
CA LEU A 2 16.83 1.27 -9.21
C LEU A 2 15.31 1.49 -9.30
N ARG A 3 14.68 1.00 -10.37
CA ARG A 3 13.25 1.24 -10.66
C ARG A 3 12.28 0.72 -9.58
N GLN A 4 12.66 -0.33 -8.85
CA GLN A 4 11.86 -0.88 -7.74
C GLN A 4 11.82 0.04 -6.51
N TYR A 5 12.88 0.80 -6.25
CA TYR A 5 12.91 1.74 -5.11
C TYR A 5 12.04 2.96 -5.37
N GLU A 6 12.01 3.46 -6.61
CA GLU A 6 11.14 4.56 -7.01
C GLU A 6 9.66 4.16 -6.95
N GLN A 7 9.33 2.94 -7.41
CA GLN A 7 7.98 2.40 -7.33
C GLN A 7 7.53 2.20 -5.88
N GLY A 8 8.36 1.59 -5.04
CA GLY A 8 8.07 1.41 -3.61
C GLY A 8 7.85 2.75 -2.89
N LYS A 9 8.66 3.77 -3.21
CA LYS A 9 8.47 5.11 -2.65
C LYS A 9 7.13 5.73 -3.08
N ARG A 10 6.81 5.71 -4.38
CA ARG A 10 5.54 6.25 -4.90
C ARG A 10 4.33 5.55 -4.29
N PHE A 11 4.41 4.23 -4.11
CA PHE A 11 3.39 3.47 -3.41
C PHE A 11 3.22 3.96 -1.96
N CYS A 12 4.31 3.98 -1.18
CA CYS A 12 4.26 4.45 0.21
C CYS A 12 3.72 5.88 0.33
N ASP A 13 4.20 6.80 -0.50
CA ASP A 13 3.74 8.19 -0.54
C ASP A 13 2.23 8.25 -0.85
N GLY A 14 1.77 7.49 -1.85
CA GLY A 14 0.36 7.44 -2.25
C GLY A 14 -0.56 6.81 -1.20
N VAL A 15 -0.09 5.79 -0.47
CA VAL A 15 -0.85 5.21 0.65
C VAL A 15 -0.95 6.20 1.80
N VAL A 16 0.16 6.86 2.16
CA VAL A 16 0.20 7.82 3.27
C VAL A 16 -0.65 9.05 2.98
N GLU A 17 -0.67 9.54 1.74
CA GLU A 17 -1.53 10.65 1.33
C GLU A 17 -3.03 10.34 1.53
N ARG A 18 -3.44 9.08 1.31
CA ARG A 18 -4.86 8.67 1.33
C ARG A 18 -5.34 8.20 2.72
N ALA A 19 -4.51 7.43 3.42
CA ALA A 19 -4.88 6.74 4.67
C ALA A 19 -3.91 6.99 5.82
N GLY A 20 -2.93 7.87 5.64
CA GLY A 20 -1.89 8.17 6.61
C GLY A 20 -0.92 7.02 6.85
N ILE A 21 -0.01 7.22 7.80
CA ILE A 21 0.96 6.20 8.23
C ILE A 21 0.24 4.98 8.82
N ALA A 22 -0.90 5.17 9.48
CA ALA A 22 -1.72 4.08 9.99
C ALA A 22 -2.20 3.15 8.86
N GLY A 23 -2.59 3.70 7.70
CA GLY A 23 -2.93 2.91 6.54
C GLY A 23 -1.75 2.13 5.98
N LEU A 24 -0.57 2.75 5.90
CA LEU A 24 0.64 2.06 5.44
C LEU A 24 1.08 0.94 6.38
N ASN A 25 0.93 1.13 7.70
CA ASN A 25 1.32 0.13 8.70
C ASN A 25 0.56 -1.20 8.59
N ARG A 26 -0.56 -1.23 7.85
CA ARG A 26 -1.32 -2.47 7.57
C ARG A 26 -0.49 -3.51 6.83
N VAL A 27 0.54 -3.10 6.09
CA VAL A 27 1.47 -4.01 5.42
C VAL A 27 2.16 -4.98 6.40
N TRP A 28 2.30 -4.57 7.66
CA TRP A 28 2.97 -5.36 8.71
C TRP A 28 2.01 -6.26 9.51
N GLU A 29 0.70 -6.19 9.28
CA GLU A 29 -0.28 -6.96 10.06
C GLU A 29 -0.35 -8.44 9.65
N SER A 30 -0.11 -8.76 8.37
CA SER A 30 -0.06 -10.13 7.86
C SER A 30 0.72 -10.19 6.55
N PRO A 31 1.40 -11.31 6.22
CA PRO A 31 1.97 -11.55 4.90
C PRO A 31 0.99 -11.33 3.74
N ASP A 32 -0.30 -11.59 3.92
CA ASP A 32 -1.33 -11.45 2.88
C ASP A 32 -1.62 -9.98 2.50
N ARG A 33 -1.18 -9.04 3.35
CA ARG A 33 -1.33 -7.59 3.12
C ARG A 33 -0.14 -6.97 2.40
N MET A 34 0.86 -7.77 2.04
CA MET A 34 1.92 -7.31 1.16
C MET A 34 1.33 -6.83 -0.18
N PRO A 35 1.75 -5.66 -0.69
CA PRO A 35 1.38 -5.23 -2.01
C PRO A 35 2.06 -6.11 -3.06
N THR A 36 1.29 -6.48 -4.08
CA THR A 36 1.82 -7.08 -5.31
C THR A 36 2.47 -6.01 -6.18
N LEU A 37 3.24 -6.44 -7.18
CA LEU A 37 3.86 -5.49 -8.13
C LEU A 37 2.84 -4.63 -8.88
N ALA A 38 1.66 -5.18 -9.19
CA ALA A 38 0.58 -4.43 -9.85
C ALA A 38 -0.01 -3.35 -8.92
N GLU A 39 -0.10 -3.64 -7.63
CA GLU A 39 -0.61 -2.72 -6.62
C GLU A 39 0.39 -1.62 -6.25
N LEU A 40 1.69 -1.79 -6.52
CA LEU A 40 2.65 -0.69 -6.34
C LEU A 40 2.34 0.51 -7.25
N ASP A 41 1.73 0.27 -8.40
CA ASP A 41 1.27 1.31 -9.32
C ASP A 41 -0.19 1.75 -9.02
N ASP A 42 -0.90 1.03 -8.13
CA ASP A 42 -2.26 1.36 -7.66
C ASP A 42 -2.40 1.27 -6.11
N PRO A 43 -1.95 2.32 -5.39
CA PRO A 43 -2.11 2.41 -3.94
C PRO A 43 -3.57 2.37 -3.47
N GLY A 44 -4.50 2.83 -4.31
CA GLY A 44 -5.93 2.86 -4.00
C GLY A 44 -6.54 1.48 -3.98
N GLY A 45 -6.22 0.64 -4.97
CA GLY A 45 -6.63 -0.76 -5.01
C GLY A 45 -6.12 -1.58 -3.81
N TRP A 46 -4.86 -1.35 -3.41
CA TRP A 46 -4.32 -1.98 -2.20
C TRP A 46 -5.06 -1.54 -0.93
N LEU A 47 -5.35 -0.24 -0.80
CA LEU A 47 -6.12 0.27 0.33
C LEU A 47 -7.52 -0.33 0.35
N ALA A 48 -8.24 -0.34 -0.77
CA ALA A 48 -9.58 -0.92 -0.83
C ALA A 48 -9.62 -2.42 -0.43
N ARG A 49 -8.54 -3.16 -0.71
CA ARG A 49 -8.40 -4.57 -0.31
C ARG A 49 -8.05 -4.74 1.17
N THR A 50 -7.27 -3.82 1.73
CA THR A 50 -6.73 -3.91 3.10
C THR A 50 -7.52 -3.12 4.13
N GLU A 51 -8.42 -2.24 3.68
CA GLU A 51 -9.37 -1.54 4.52
C GLU A 51 -10.33 -2.54 5.15
N PRO A 52 -10.55 -2.47 6.47
CA PRO A 52 -11.62 -3.23 7.09
C PRO A 52 -12.95 -2.76 6.47
N ALA A 53 -13.78 -3.71 6.03
CA ALA A 53 -15.10 -3.40 5.53
C ALA A 53 -15.81 -2.51 6.55
N ALA A 54 -16.17 -1.29 6.14
CA ALA A 54 -16.92 -0.38 6.99
C ALA A 54 -18.22 -1.10 7.43
N ALA A 55 -18.39 -1.24 8.74
CA ALA A 55 -19.59 -1.80 9.35
C ALA A 55 -20.79 -0.85 9.17
#